data_AF-A0A972W8N5-F1
#
_entry.id   AF-A0A972W8N5-F1
#
_cell.length_a   1.000
_cell.length_b   1.000
_cell.length_c   1.000
_cell.angle_alpha   90.00
_cell.angle_beta   90.00
_cell.angle_gamma   90.00
#
_symmetry.space_group_name_H-M   'P 1'
#
loop_
_entity.id
_entity.type
_entity.pdbx_description
1 polymer ?
#
loop_
_entity_poly.entity_id
_entity_poly.type
_entity_poly.pdbx_seq_one_letter_code
_entity_poly.pdbx_strand_id
1 'polypeptide(L)'
;MDREILLVVDPMCSWCWGFSPVVRAMQDAYAERAAVYPIVGGLRPLTADPMNDNAKSEIRHHWESVHTASGQPFDFSFFDRDGFIYDTEPACRALVTVRFLEPKSSLDYLERLHRAFYAENRDITDKDVLAELAEAAGVDPAGFLEFFPTRKMIYLTASDFFVRKAWAFPVFPPLFYAPMKI
;
A
#
# COMPACT_ATOMS: atom_id res chain seq x y z
N MET A 1 -13.41 20.04 -6.48
CA MET A 1 -14.08 18.79 -6.06
C MET A 1 -14.30 18.88 -4.56
N ASP A 2 -15.54 18.70 -4.08
CA ASP A 2 -15.92 18.72 -2.65
C ASP A 2 -16.03 17.29 -2.06
N ARG A 3 -15.73 16.28 -2.88
CA ARG A 3 -15.91 14.86 -2.59
C ARG A 3 -14.66 14.06 -2.94
N GLU A 4 -14.43 12.99 -2.20
CA GLU A 4 -13.34 12.03 -2.42
C GLU A 4 -13.84 10.59 -2.27
N ILE A 5 -13.14 9.68 -2.95
CA ILE A 5 -13.32 8.25 -2.78
C ILE A 5 -12.19 7.75 -1.88
N LEU A 6 -12.49 7.39 -0.64
CA LEU A 6 -11.51 6.82 0.28
C LEU A 6 -11.31 5.35 -0.06
N LEU A 7 -10.06 5.00 -0.36
CA LEU A 7 -9.62 3.65 -0.67
C LEU A 7 -8.76 3.14 0.49
N VAL A 8 -9.28 2.23 1.32
CA VAL A 8 -8.48 1.68 2.44
C VAL A 8 -7.67 0.49 1.94
N VAL A 9 -6.35 0.58 2.04
CA VAL A 9 -5.40 -0.35 1.41
C VAL A 9 -4.22 -0.67 2.32
N ASP A 10 -3.50 -1.73 2.00
CA ASP A 10 -2.15 -1.95 2.50
C ASP A 10 -1.27 -2.32 1.29
N PRO A 11 -0.09 -1.70 1.09
CA PRO A 11 0.78 -1.99 -0.05
C PRO A 11 1.26 -3.44 -0.14
N MET A 12 1.11 -4.22 0.93
CA MET A 12 1.45 -5.64 1.01
C MET A 12 0.21 -6.52 1.25
N CYS A 13 -0.99 -6.03 0.89
CA CYS A 13 -2.21 -6.84 0.75
C CYS A 13 -2.44 -7.33 -0.69
N SER A 14 -2.45 -8.65 -0.89
CA SER A 14 -2.53 -9.23 -2.24
C SER A 14 -3.85 -8.90 -2.93
N TRP A 15 -4.97 -8.83 -2.20
CA TRP A 15 -6.25 -8.42 -2.75
C TRP A 15 -6.29 -6.92 -3.12
N CYS A 16 -5.55 -6.05 -2.44
CA CYS A 16 -5.37 -4.66 -2.87
C CYS A 16 -4.62 -4.57 -4.21
N TRP A 17 -3.61 -5.43 -4.41
CA TRP A 17 -2.94 -5.55 -5.70
C TRP A 17 -3.85 -6.11 -6.80
N GLY A 18 -4.60 -7.18 -6.49
CA GLY A 18 -5.63 -7.75 -7.36
C GLY A 18 -6.65 -6.71 -7.85
N PHE A 19 -6.97 -5.74 -6.99
CA PHE A 19 -7.94 -4.69 -7.26
C PHE A 19 -7.35 -3.44 -7.94
N SER A 20 -6.03 -3.35 -8.11
CA SER A 20 -5.36 -2.17 -8.68
C SER A 20 -5.87 -1.76 -10.08
N PRO A 21 -6.19 -2.70 -11.01
CA PRO A 21 -6.79 -2.32 -12.30
C PRO A 21 -8.15 -1.62 -12.15
N VAL A 22 -8.94 -2.02 -11.16
CA VAL A 22 -10.24 -1.40 -10.87
C VAL A 22 -10.04 0.00 -10.27
N VAL A 23 -9.07 0.16 -9.36
CA VAL A 23 -8.73 1.48 -8.80
C VAL A 23 -8.32 2.46 -9.90
N ARG A 24 -7.50 2.01 -10.86
CA ARG A 24 -7.11 2.83 -12.02
C ARG A 24 -8.31 3.22 -12.88
N ALA A 25 -9.17 2.25 -13.21
CA ALA A 25 -10.40 2.53 -13.95
C ALA A 25 -11.33 3.51 -13.20
N MET A 26 -11.39 3.42 -11.87
CA MET A 26 -12.14 4.36 -11.04
C MET A 26 -11.50 5.76 -11.06
N GLN A 27 -10.18 5.87 -10.98
CA GLN A 27 -9.48 7.14 -11.06
C GLN A 27 -9.81 7.86 -12.38
N ASP A 28 -9.80 7.15 -13.50
CA ASP A 28 -10.15 7.70 -14.81
C ASP A 28 -11.64 8.09 -14.89
N ALA A 29 -12.54 7.21 -14.45
CA ALA A 29 -13.98 7.42 -14.54
C ALA A 29 -14.49 8.57 -13.65
N TYR A 30 -13.81 8.85 -12.53
CA TYR A 30 -14.23 9.85 -11.55
C TYR A 30 -13.29 11.07 -11.47
N ALA A 31 -12.31 11.21 -12.35
CA ALA A 31 -11.27 12.26 -12.31
C ALA A 31 -11.82 13.69 -12.13
N GLU A 32 -12.98 14.00 -12.73
CA GLU A 32 -13.61 15.33 -12.63
C GLU A 32 -14.59 15.47 -11.45
N ARG A 33 -14.95 14.37 -10.79
CA ARG A 33 -16.02 14.30 -9.78
C ARG A 33 -15.50 14.08 -8.37
N ALA A 34 -14.58 13.13 -8.20
CA ALA A 34 -14.01 12.78 -6.91
C ALA A 34 -12.64 12.13 -7.09
N ALA A 35 -11.63 12.68 -6.42
CA ALA A 35 -10.32 12.07 -6.36
C ALA A 35 -10.40 10.77 -5.55
N VAL A 36 -9.70 9.73 -6.00
CA VAL A 36 -9.47 8.53 -5.18
C VAL A 36 -8.31 8.83 -4.23
N TYR A 37 -8.51 8.60 -2.93
CA TYR A 37 -7.56 8.95 -1.89
C TYR A 37 -7.21 7.70 -1.06
N PRO A 38 -5.97 7.19 -1.13
CA PRO A 38 -5.59 5.97 -0.43
C PRO A 38 -5.36 6.25 1.07
N ILE A 39 -5.91 5.40 1.93
CA ILE A 39 -5.73 5.38 3.39
C ILE A 39 -5.12 4.04 3.78
N VAL A 40 -4.06 4.04 4.60
CA VAL A 40 -3.40 2.78 4.97
C VAL A 40 -4.14 2.04 6.08
N GLY A 41 -4.30 0.73 5.92
CA GLY A 41 -5.10 -0.10 6.82
C GLY A 41 -4.32 -0.88 7.87
N GLY A 42 -3.01 -1.07 7.66
CA GLY A 42 -2.14 -1.83 8.56
C GLY A 42 -2.53 -3.30 8.62
N LEU A 43 -2.19 -4.07 7.59
CA LEU A 43 -2.47 -5.50 7.49
C LEU A 43 -1.71 -6.31 8.54
N ARG A 44 -0.39 -6.11 8.65
CA ARG A 44 0.49 -6.76 9.64
C ARG A 44 1.60 -5.79 10.11
N PRO A 45 1.24 -4.63 10.67
CA PRO A 45 2.23 -3.62 11.04
C PRO A 45 3.02 -4.06 12.27
N LEU A 46 4.31 -3.71 12.30
CA LEU A 46 5.25 -3.96 13.39
C LEU A 46 5.48 -5.46 13.67
N THR A 47 5.31 -6.30 12.66
CA THR A 47 5.70 -7.72 12.74
C THR A 47 7.21 -7.80 12.88
N ALA A 48 7.72 -8.53 13.87
CA ALA A 48 9.16 -8.66 14.11
C ALA A 48 9.71 -10.05 13.81
N ASP A 49 8.84 -11.08 13.82
CA ASP A 49 9.25 -12.45 13.59
C ASP A 49 9.33 -12.76 12.09
N PRO A 50 10.38 -13.50 11.65
CA PRO A 50 10.44 -14.00 10.29
C PRO A 50 9.26 -14.90 9.93
N MET A 51 8.88 -14.91 8.66
CA MET A 51 7.86 -15.84 8.15
C MET A 51 8.31 -17.29 8.33
N ASN A 52 7.50 -18.08 9.04
CA ASN A 52 7.65 -19.54 9.08
C ASN A 52 6.97 -20.19 7.86
N ASP A 53 7.19 -21.50 7.69
CA ASP A 53 6.67 -22.26 6.54
C ASP A 53 5.13 -22.22 6.44
N ASN A 54 4.43 -22.21 7.57
CA ASN A 54 2.97 -22.10 7.57
C ASN A 54 2.52 -20.73 7.04
N ALA A 55 3.14 -19.64 7.50
CA ALA A 55 2.85 -18.29 7.03
C ALA A 55 3.18 -18.13 5.53
N LYS A 56 4.30 -18.70 5.06
CA LYS A 56 4.64 -18.76 3.64
C LYS A 56 3.56 -19.49 2.84
N SER A 57 3.14 -20.68 3.28
CA SER A 57 2.10 -21.47 2.60
C SER A 57 0.75 -20.73 2.54
N GLU A 58 0.30 -20.13 3.64
CA GLU A 58 -0.95 -19.37 3.69
C GLU A 58 -0.92 -18.14 2.77
N ILE A 59 0.17 -17.37 2.79
CA ILE A 59 0.31 -16.18 1.95
C ILE A 59 0.42 -16.56 0.48
N ARG A 60 1.14 -17.65 0.14
CA ARG A 60 1.21 -18.20 -1.22
C ARG A 60 -0.16 -18.55 -1.76
N HIS A 61 -0.97 -19.25 -0.96
CA HIS A 61 -2.33 -19.61 -1.36
C HIS A 61 -3.19 -18.37 -1.66
N HIS A 62 -3.05 -17.30 -0.88
CA HIS A 62 -3.73 -16.03 -1.18
C HIS A 62 -3.24 -15.40 -2.48
N TRP A 63 -1.94 -15.43 -2.77
CA TRP A 63 -1.39 -14.90 -4.03
C TRP A 63 -1.89 -15.68 -5.24
N GLU A 64 -1.92 -17.02 -5.17
CA GLU A 64 -2.49 -17.89 -6.20
C GLU A 64 -3.97 -17.60 -6.47
N SER A 65 -4.74 -17.42 -5.40
CA SER A 65 -6.17 -17.08 -5.48
C SER A 65 -6.39 -15.74 -6.16
N VAL A 66 -5.59 -14.73 -5.79
CA VAL A 66 -5.67 -13.39 -6.41
C VAL A 66 -5.24 -13.44 -7.87
N HIS A 67 -4.14 -14.15 -8.19
CA HIS A 67 -3.68 -14.32 -9.56
C HIS A 67 -4.79 -14.92 -10.44
N THR A 68 -5.42 -16.00 -9.96
CA THR A 68 -6.52 -16.67 -10.66
C THR A 68 -7.72 -15.74 -10.87
N ALA A 69 -8.08 -14.95 -9.85
CA ALA A 69 -9.26 -14.09 -9.90
C ALA A 69 -9.07 -12.80 -10.71
N SER A 70 -7.86 -12.23 -10.72
CA SER A 70 -7.60 -10.89 -11.28
C SER A 70 -6.68 -10.88 -12.50
N GLY A 71 -5.91 -11.94 -12.75
CA GLY A 71 -4.87 -11.99 -13.77
C GLY A 71 -3.62 -11.16 -13.43
N GLN A 72 -3.56 -10.54 -12.26
CA GLN A 72 -2.41 -9.73 -11.84
C GLN A 72 -1.15 -10.61 -11.67
N PRO A 73 0.04 -10.14 -12.10
CA PRO A 73 1.27 -10.92 -12.02
C PRO A 73 1.77 -11.05 -10.59
N PHE A 74 2.39 -12.20 -10.31
CA PHE A 74 3.07 -12.50 -9.06
C PHE A 74 4.38 -13.24 -9.37
N ASP A 75 5.47 -12.84 -8.71
CA ASP A 75 6.72 -13.56 -8.68
C ASP A 75 6.74 -14.46 -7.43
N PHE A 76 6.49 -15.75 -7.65
CA PHE A 76 6.44 -16.74 -6.57
C PHE A 76 7.81 -17.13 -6.01
N SER A 77 8.92 -16.67 -6.60
CA SER A 77 10.25 -16.83 -5.99
C SER A 77 10.39 -16.02 -4.68
N PHE A 78 9.45 -15.11 -4.40
CA PHE A 78 9.32 -14.46 -3.09
C PHE A 78 9.34 -15.46 -1.92
N PHE A 79 8.71 -16.63 -2.08
CA PHE A 79 8.61 -17.62 -1.00
C PHE A 79 9.90 -18.40 -0.75
N ASP A 80 10.88 -18.29 -1.66
CA ASP A 80 12.22 -18.88 -1.53
C ASP A 80 13.13 -18.04 -0.60
N ARG A 81 12.70 -16.83 -0.22
CA ARG A 81 13.44 -15.96 0.71
C ARG A 81 13.51 -16.58 2.11
N ASP A 82 14.71 -16.62 2.68
CA ASP A 82 14.90 -16.98 4.08
C ASP A 82 14.89 -15.74 4.98
N GLY A 83 14.23 -15.86 6.13
CA GLY A 83 14.29 -14.81 7.16
C GLY A 83 13.47 -13.55 6.87
N PHE A 84 12.66 -13.50 5.80
CA PHE A 84 11.86 -12.32 5.47
C PHE A 84 10.86 -12.00 6.59
N ILE A 85 10.91 -10.77 7.10
CA ILE A 85 9.97 -10.24 8.09
C ILE A 85 8.86 -9.50 7.33
N TYR A 86 7.63 -10.02 7.40
CA TYR A 86 6.48 -9.45 6.70
C TYR A 86 5.88 -8.28 7.50
N ASP A 87 6.68 -7.25 7.78
CA ASP A 87 6.22 -6.01 8.39
C ASP A 87 5.65 -5.08 7.32
N THR A 88 4.35 -4.79 7.39
CA THR A 88 3.70 -3.89 6.42
C THR A 88 3.77 -2.42 6.80
N GLU A 89 4.29 -2.08 7.99
CA GLU A 89 4.36 -0.70 8.48
C GLU A 89 5.27 0.20 7.61
N PRO A 90 6.49 -0.21 7.21
CA PRO A 90 7.36 0.66 6.42
C PRO A 90 6.74 1.07 5.09
N ALA A 91 6.14 0.13 4.36
CA ALA A 91 5.46 0.42 3.10
C ALA A 91 4.20 1.30 3.30
N CYS A 92 3.44 1.07 4.37
CA CYS A 92 2.32 1.96 4.74
C CYS A 92 2.81 3.38 5.02
N ARG A 93 3.87 3.52 5.82
CA ARG A 93 4.46 4.81 6.16
C ARG A 93 5.05 5.52 4.95
N ALA A 94 5.61 4.78 4.00
CA ALA A 94 6.08 5.32 2.74
C ALA A 94 4.93 5.95 1.95
N LEU A 95 3.80 5.24 1.82
CA LEU A 95 2.61 5.78 1.15
C LEU A 95 2.08 7.04 1.84
N VAL A 96 2.04 7.05 3.17
CA VAL A 96 1.67 8.24 3.96
C VAL A 96 2.65 9.40 3.75
N THR A 97 3.94 9.10 3.63
CA THR A 97 5.00 10.09 3.38
C THR A 97 4.84 10.72 2.00
N VAL A 98 4.67 9.92 0.94
CA VAL A 98 4.39 10.44 -0.42
C VAL A 98 3.10 11.24 -0.43
N ARG A 99 2.04 10.74 0.22
CA ARG A 99 0.77 11.46 0.32
C ARG A 99 0.90 12.80 1.06
N PHE A 100 1.82 12.91 2.01
CA PHE A 100 2.10 14.16 2.72
C PHE A 100 2.91 15.14 1.88
N LEU A 101 3.91 14.66 1.13
CA LEU A 101 4.81 15.49 0.31
C LEU A 101 4.17 15.90 -1.02
N GLU A 102 3.54 14.96 -1.70
CA GLU A 102 2.89 15.14 -3.00
C GLU A 102 1.60 14.29 -3.06
N PRO A 103 0.47 14.83 -2.54
CA PRO A 103 -0.79 14.09 -2.48
C PRO A 103 -1.25 13.50 -3.81
N LYS A 104 -0.98 14.19 -4.93
CA LYS A 104 -1.41 13.77 -6.27
C LYS A 104 -0.66 12.51 -6.76
N SER A 105 0.54 12.27 -6.25
CA SER A 105 1.35 11.09 -6.59
C SER A 105 1.00 9.85 -5.76
N SER A 106 0.17 9.97 -4.73
CA SER A 106 -0.08 8.87 -3.77
C SER A 106 -0.66 7.60 -4.41
N LEU A 107 -1.56 7.71 -5.38
CA LEU A 107 -2.09 6.52 -6.09
C LEU A 107 -1.08 5.89 -7.05
N ASP A 108 -0.35 6.71 -7.81
CA ASP A 108 0.71 6.20 -8.69
C ASP A 108 1.78 5.48 -7.88
N TYR A 109 2.17 6.05 -6.74
CA TYR A 109 3.10 5.44 -5.81
C TYR A 109 2.57 4.13 -5.20
N LEU A 110 1.29 4.06 -4.82
CA LEU A 110 0.67 2.82 -4.36
C LEU A 110 0.76 1.71 -5.41
N GLU A 111 0.46 2.01 -6.67
CA GLU A 111 0.56 1.02 -7.75
C GLU A 111 2.00 0.54 -7.94
N ARG A 112 2.98 1.44 -7.85
CA ARG A 112 4.41 1.11 -7.89
C ARG A 112 4.83 0.21 -6.74
N LEU A 113 4.38 0.49 -5.51
CA LEU A 113 4.64 -0.37 -4.36
C LEU A 113 4.07 -1.77 -4.58
N HIS A 114 2.82 -1.89 -5.02
CA HIS A 114 2.21 -3.19 -5.32
C HIS A 114 3.03 -3.94 -6.38
N ARG A 115 3.34 -3.28 -7.50
CA ARG A 115 4.08 -3.90 -8.60
C ARG A 115 5.47 -4.35 -8.17
N ALA A 116 6.20 -3.49 -7.47
CA ALA A 116 7.53 -3.76 -6.94
C ALA A 116 7.52 -5.01 -6.05
N PHE A 117 6.55 -5.11 -5.14
CA PHE A 117 6.47 -6.24 -4.21
C PHE A 117 5.99 -7.53 -4.88
N TYR A 118 4.87 -7.48 -5.59
CA TYR A 118 4.21 -8.69 -6.11
C TYR A 118 4.81 -9.17 -7.42
N ALA A 119 5.06 -8.29 -8.39
CA ALA A 119 5.44 -8.68 -9.75
C ALA A 119 6.96 -8.69 -9.96
N GLU A 120 7.70 -7.93 -9.15
CA GLU A 120 9.13 -7.70 -9.32
C GLU A 120 9.96 -8.23 -8.14
N ASN A 121 9.30 -8.81 -7.13
CA ASN A 121 9.91 -9.40 -5.94
C ASN A 121 10.96 -8.46 -5.29
N ARG A 122 10.65 -7.17 -5.21
CA ARG A 122 11.46 -6.16 -4.52
C ARG A 122 11.10 -6.10 -3.04
N ASP A 123 12.07 -5.82 -2.19
CA ASP A 123 11.84 -5.63 -0.76
C ASP A 123 11.36 -4.20 -0.46
N ILE A 124 10.06 -4.01 -0.32
CA ILE A 124 9.46 -2.72 0.05
C ILE A 124 9.40 -2.49 1.57
N THR A 125 10.15 -3.27 2.36
CA THR A 125 10.46 -2.93 3.77
C THR A 125 11.74 -2.10 3.86
N ASP A 126 12.56 -2.09 2.80
CA ASP A 126 13.77 -1.30 2.68
C ASP A 126 13.46 0.14 2.28
N LYS A 127 13.92 1.11 3.10
CA LYS A 127 13.73 2.55 2.87
C LYS A 127 14.32 3.04 1.55
N ASP A 128 15.41 2.43 1.07
CA ASP A 128 16.10 2.88 -0.14
C ASP A 128 15.33 2.43 -1.38
N VAL A 129 14.75 1.22 -1.35
CA VAL A 129 13.77 0.76 -2.36
C VAL A 129 12.54 1.66 -2.37
N LEU A 130 12.02 2.01 -1.18
CA LEU A 130 10.86 2.88 -1.05
C LEU A 130 11.12 4.29 -1.63
N ALA A 131 12.31 4.85 -1.40
CA ALA A 131 12.72 6.15 -1.92
C ALA A 131 12.89 6.13 -3.46
N GLU A 132 13.48 5.09 -4.02
CA GLU A 132 13.60 4.92 -5.48
C GLU A 132 12.22 4.87 -6.15
N LEU A 133 11.28 4.12 -5.57
CA LEU A 133 9.91 4.07 -6.09
C LEU A 133 9.21 5.43 -5.98
N ALA A 134 9.56 6.25 -4.98
CA ALA A 134 8.99 7.58 -4.76
C ALA A 134 9.52 8.57 -5.80
N GLU A 135 10.80 8.47 -6.15
CA GLU A 135 11.42 9.19 -7.26
C GLU A 135 10.65 8.98 -8.57
N ALA A 136 10.36 7.72 -8.87
CA ALA A 136 9.66 7.35 -10.08
C ALA A 136 8.20 7.86 -10.10
N ALA A 137 7.63 8.19 -8.94
CA ALA A 137 6.33 8.85 -8.77
C ALA A 137 6.42 10.39 -8.70
N GLY A 138 7.60 10.97 -8.91
CA GLY A 138 7.84 12.41 -8.95
C GLY A 138 8.15 13.06 -7.59
N VAL A 139 8.51 12.28 -6.56
CA VAL A 139 8.90 12.79 -5.24
C VAL A 139 10.41 12.76 -5.09
N ASP A 140 11.01 13.88 -4.66
CA ASP A 140 12.46 13.96 -4.40
C ASP A 140 12.91 12.91 -3.36
N PRO A 141 13.88 12.03 -3.69
CA PRO A 141 14.34 10.98 -2.78
C PRO A 141 14.92 11.52 -1.48
N ALA A 142 15.64 12.65 -1.52
CA ALA A 142 16.23 13.23 -0.32
C ALA A 142 15.14 13.75 0.63
N GLY A 143 14.15 14.48 0.11
CA GLY A 143 12.97 14.91 0.86
C GLY A 143 12.15 13.74 1.40
N PHE A 144 11.97 12.67 0.62
CA PHE A 144 11.33 11.44 1.10
C PHE A 144 12.09 10.84 2.30
N LEU A 145 13.40 10.63 2.16
CA LEU A 145 14.24 10.04 3.20
C LEU A 145 14.38 10.93 4.45
N GLU A 146 14.21 12.25 4.31
CA GLU A 146 14.14 13.18 5.44
C GLU A 146 12.83 13.01 6.23
N PHE A 147 11.68 12.93 5.54
CA PHE A 147 10.36 12.89 6.19
C PHE A 147 9.96 11.49 6.67
N PHE A 148 10.29 10.44 5.93
CA PHE A 148 9.92 9.05 6.20
C PHE A 148 10.20 8.57 7.65
N PRO A 149 11.39 8.83 8.25
CA PRO A 149 11.69 8.39 9.61
C PRO A 149 11.10 9.30 10.70
N THR A 150 10.46 10.43 10.34
CA THR A 150 10.00 11.39 11.34
C THR A 150 8.87 10.82 12.20
N ARG A 151 8.81 11.25 13.46
CA ARG A 151 7.68 10.94 14.35
C ARG A 151 6.35 11.34 13.75
N LYS A 152 6.31 12.44 12.99
CA LYS A 152 5.10 12.91 12.32
C LYS A 152 4.55 11.85 11.35
N MET A 153 5.39 11.26 10.51
CA MET A 153 4.95 10.23 9.57
C MET A 153 4.53 8.94 10.29
N ILE A 154 5.22 8.56 11.36
CA ILE A 154 4.81 7.44 12.23
C ILE A 154 3.42 7.69 12.83
N TYR A 155 3.16 8.88 13.37
CA TYR A 155 1.86 9.22 13.96
C TYR A 155 0.73 9.30 12.95
N LEU A 156 0.97 9.87 11.77
CA LEU A 156 -0.02 9.90 10.69
C LEU A 156 -0.36 8.49 10.18
N THR A 157 0.65 7.63 10.05
CA THR A 157 0.47 6.22 9.67
C THR A 157 -0.36 5.47 10.71
N ALA A 158 -0.04 5.62 11.99
CA ALA A 158 -0.82 5.02 13.07
C ALA A 158 -2.26 5.53 13.10
N SER A 159 -2.48 6.82 12.80
CA SER A 159 -3.81 7.43 12.76
C SER A 159 -4.68 6.83 11.66
N ASP A 160 -4.13 6.56 10.48
CA ASP A 160 -4.83 5.83 9.40
C ASP A 160 -5.25 4.41 9.85
N PHE A 161 -4.36 3.69 10.54
CA PHE A 161 -4.67 2.36 11.09
C PHE A 161 -5.84 2.41 12.10
N PHE A 162 -5.88 3.44 12.95
CA PHE A 162 -6.98 3.65 13.88
C PHE A 162 -8.31 3.94 13.17
N VAL A 163 -8.30 4.73 12.09
CA VAL A 163 -9.50 5.02 11.29
C VAL A 163 -10.11 3.73 10.75
N ARG A 164 -9.30 2.82 10.18
CA ARG A 164 -9.77 1.51 9.71
C ARG A 164 -10.39 0.68 10.83
N LYS A 165 -9.73 0.65 12.01
CA LYS A 165 -10.23 -0.11 13.16
C LYS A 165 -11.56 0.46 13.69
N ALA A 166 -11.69 1.77 13.76
CA ALA A 166 -12.90 2.46 14.21
C ALA A 166 -14.10 2.21 13.28
N TRP A 167 -13.85 2.01 11.98
CA TRP A 167 -14.89 1.71 11.00
C TRP A 167 -15.24 0.21 10.88
N ALA A 168 -14.61 -0.66 11.68
CA ALA A 168 -14.92 -2.08 11.82
C ALA A 168 -14.88 -2.89 10.49
N PHE A 169 -13.99 -2.56 9.56
CA PHE A 169 -13.95 -3.24 8.27
C PHE A 169 -13.32 -4.64 8.35
N PRO A 170 -14.06 -5.70 7.96
CA PRO A 170 -13.57 -7.07 8.07
C PRO A 170 -12.62 -7.48 6.93
N VAL A 171 -12.57 -6.74 5.82
CA VAL A 171 -11.86 -7.13 4.58
C VAL A 171 -11.16 -5.94 3.90
N PHE A 172 -10.21 -6.24 3.01
CA PHE A 172 -9.49 -5.28 2.15
C PHE A 172 -9.67 -5.60 0.66
N PRO A 173 -9.70 -4.58 -0.24
CA PRO A 173 -9.87 -3.15 0.04
C PRO A 173 -11.36 -2.74 0.11
N PRO A 174 -11.82 -2.04 1.16
CA PRO A 174 -13.12 -1.38 1.15
C PRO A 174 -13.03 0.02 0.49
N LEU A 175 -14.14 0.48 -0.08
CA LEU A 175 -14.27 1.77 -0.78
C LEU A 175 -15.38 2.63 -0.15
N PHE A 176 -15.15 3.95 -0.03
CA PHE A 176 -16.13 4.89 0.50
C PHE A 176 -16.20 6.17 -0.33
N TYR A 177 -17.40 6.73 -0.46
CA TYR A 177 -17.60 8.07 -1.02
C TYR A 177 -17.86 9.06 0.13
N ALA A 178 -16.98 10.04 0.32
CA ALA A 178 -17.00 10.95 1.46
C ALA A 178 -16.88 12.42 1.03
N PRO A 179 -17.38 13.38 1.84
CA PRO A 179 -16.96 14.77 1.74
C PRO A 179 -15.45 14.88 1.97
N MET A 180 -14.77 15.73 1.21
CA MET A 180 -13.33 15.95 1.36
C MET A 180 -13.04 16.55 2.75
N LYS A 181 -12.17 15.92 3.54
CA LYS A 181 -11.72 16.51 4.82
C LYS A 181 -10.75 17.66 4.52
N ILE A 182 -11.17 18.90 4.84
CA ILE A 182 -10.33 20.11 4.84
C ILE A 182 -9.32 20.02 5.99
#